data_AF-A0A5C7JZV8-F1
#
_entry.id   AF-A0A5C7JZV8-F1
#
_cell.length_a   1.000
_cell.length_b   1.000
_cell.length_c   1.000
_cell.angle_alpha   90.00
_cell.angle_beta   90.00
_cell.angle_gamma   90.00
#
_symmetry.space_group_name_H-M   'P 1'
#
loop_
_entity.id
_entity.type
_entity.pdbx_description
1 polymer ?
#
loop_
_entity_poly.entity_id
_entity_poly.type
_entity_poly.pdbx_seq_one_letter_code
_entity_poly.pdbx_strand_id
1 'polypeptide(L)'
;MDFKLEYFDVLALDSIYNLLSFNERIDTHLYIRNKTEKLNPKSEKIFNWIKQNYWSPPETKYDRNKTLKFYNEKTESFENLEKYQTTYPKITKAVYGQLS
;
A
#
# COMPACT_ATOMS: atom_id res chain seq x y z
N MET A 1 12.90 -6.84 15.59
CA MET A 1 12.24 -6.19 14.43
C MET A 1 10.91 -5.66 14.93
N ASP A 2 10.65 -4.36 14.82
CA ASP A 2 9.42 -3.76 15.36
C ASP A 2 8.26 -4.11 14.43
N PHE A 3 7.38 -5.02 14.86
CA PHE A 3 6.26 -5.57 14.07
C PHE A 3 5.37 -4.47 13.47
N LYS A 4 5.31 -3.31 14.15
CA LYS A 4 4.55 -2.15 13.71
C LYS A 4 5.10 -1.52 12.43
N LEU A 5 6.36 -1.73 12.07
CA LEU A 5 6.94 -1.24 10.80
C LEU A 5 6.34 -1.93 9.58
N GLU A 6 5.81 -3.15 9.71
CA GLU A 6 5.19 -3.86 8.59
C GLU A 6 3.87 -3.19 8.15
N TYR A 7 3.29 -2.30 8.97
CA TYR A 7 2.14 -1.49 8.58
C TYR A 7 2.49 -0.36 7.61
N PHE A 8 3.77 -0.11 7.30
CA PHE A 8 4.12 0.72 6.15
C PHE A 8 3.62 0.12 4.84
N ASP A 9 3.51 -1.21 4.73
CA ASP A 9 2.98 -1.87 3.54
C ASP A 9 1.47 -1.59 3.36
N VAL A 10 0.74 -1.41 4.47
CA VAL A 10 -0.68 -0.98 4.44
C VAL A 10 -0.80 0.40 3.79
N LEU A 11 0.06 1.34 4.19
CA LEU A 11 0.09 2.69 3.62
C LEU A 11 0.56 2.69 2.16
N ALA A 12 1.51 1.81 1.82
CA ALA A 12 1.95 1.64 0.44
C ALA A 12 0.82 1.13 -0.45
N LEU A 13 0.07 0.12 -0.01
CA LEU A 13 -1.09 -0.40 -0.76
C LEU A 13 -2.20 0.66 -0.87
N ASP A 14 -2.47 1.38 0.21
CA ASP A 14 -3.41 2.51 0.20
C ASP A 14 -3.00 3.60 -0.80
N SER A 15 -1.70 3.90 -0.96
CA SER A 15 -1.24 4.89 -1.94
C SER A 15 -1.56 4.52 -3.41
N ILE A 16 -1.80 3.24 -3.69
CA ILE A 16 -2.13 2.71 -5.02
C ILE A 16 -3.65 2.62 -5.21
N TYR A 17 -4.39 2.24 -4.17
CA TYR A 17 -5.80 1.85 -4.27
C TYR A 17 -6.78 2.76 -3.52
N ASN A 18 -6.28 3.74 -2.75
CA ASN A 18 -7.06 4.68 -1.93
C ASN A 18 -8.06 3.97 -1.00
N LEU A 19 -7.58 2.98 -0.23
CA LEU A 19 -8.39 2.11 0.60
C LEU A 19 -8.79 2.77 1.93
N LEU A 20 -7.94 3.62 2.49
CA LEU A 20 -8.14 4.24 3.79
C LEU A 20 -8.71 5.65 3.66
N SER A 21 -9.57 6.03 4.59
CA SER A 21 -9.93 7.43 4.83
C SER A 21 -8.75 8.20 5.43
N PHE A 22 -8.83 9.53 5.41
CA PHE A 22 -7.80 10.40 5.97
C PHE A 22 -7.50 10.10 7.45
N ASN A 23 -8.55 9.88 8.26
CA ASN A 23 -8.37 9.57 9.69
C ASN A 23 -7.73 8.19 9.88
N GLU A 24 -8.15 7.18 9.11
CA GLU A 24 -7.54 5.85 9.18
C GLU A 24 -6.06 5.86 8.79
N ARG A 25 -5.64 6.71 7.83
CA ARG A 25 -4.23 6.93 7.50
C ARG A 25 -3.46 7.52 8.68
N ILE A 26 -4.01 8.54 9.34
CA ILE A 26 -3.41 9.15 10.53
C ILE A 26 -3.25 8.11 11.64
N ASP A 27 -4.30 7.36 11.94
CA ASP A 27 -4.27 6.33 12.98
C ASP A 27 -3.19 5.28 12.69
N THR A 28 -3.07 4.86 11.43
CA THR A 28 -2.03 3.92 10.99
C THR A 28 -0.63 4.50 11.17
N HIS A 29 -0.40 5.76 10.80
CA HIS A 29 0.88 6.43 11.03
C HIS A 29 1.21 6.55 12.52
N LEU A 30 0.25 6.91 13.36
CA LEU A 30 0.44 7.01 14.81
C LEU A 30 0.77 5.63 15.40
N TYR A 31 0.09 4.58 14.93
CA TYR A 31 0.33 3.21 15.36
C TYR A 31 1.76 2.77 15.02
N ILE A 32 2.19 2.93 13.76
CA ILE A 32 3.57 2.65 13.31
C ILE A 32 4.61 3.36 14.16
N ARG A 33 4.33 4.62 14.55
CA ARG A 33 5.26 5.47 15.32
C ARG A 33 5.20 5.23 16.83
N ASN A 34 4.51 4.18 17.30
CA ASN A 34 4.32 3.89 18.73
C ASN A 34 3.69 5.09 19.50
N LYS A 35 2.85 5.88 18.83
CA LYS A 35 2.11 7.01 19.43
C LYS A 35 0.70 6.62 19.86
N THR A 36 0.23 5.45 19.44
CA THR A 36 -1.02 4.82 19.90
C THR A 36 -0.86 3.31 19.87
N GLU A 37 -1.57 2.62 20.75
CA GLU A 37 -1.73 1.16 20.71
C GLU A 37 -2.99 0.73 19.94
N LYS A 38 -3.86 1.69 19.61
CA LYS A 38 -5.09 1.43 18.85
C LYS A 38 -4.81 1.57 17.36
N LEU A 39 -5.01 0.48 16.63
CA LEU A 39 -5.07 0.46 15.17
C LEU A 39 -6.53 0.40 14.73
N ASN A 40 -6.87 1.05 13.62
CA ASN A 40 -8.21 0.94 13.05
C ASN A 40 -8.41 -0.46 12.41
N PRO A 41 -9.63 -1.04 12.46
CA PRO A 41 -9.89 -2.37 11.91
C PRO A 41 -9.61 -2.51 10.41
N LYS A 42 -9.73 -1.42 9.64
CA LYS A 42 -9.51 -1.44 8.19
C LYS A 42 -8.04 -1.66 7.86
N SER A 43 -7.13 -0.99 8.57
CA SER A 43 -5.69 -1.19 8.43
C SER A 43 -5.27 -2.60 8.84
N GLU A 44 -5.87 -3.18 9.87
CA GLU A 44 -5.63 -4.58 10.24
C GLU A 44 -6.12 -5.55 9.15
N LYS A 45 -7.31 -5.31 8.59
CA LYS A 45 -7.83 -6.08 7.45
C LYS A 45 -6.89 -6.03 6.25
N ILE A 46 -6.38 -4.85 5.90
CA ILE A 46 -5.42 -4.68 4.80
C ILE A 46 -4.12 -5.41 5.10
N PHE A 47 -3.58 -5.28 6.31
CA PHE A 47 -2.36 -5.96 6.73
C PHE A 47 -2.47 -7.48 6.61
N ASN A 48 -3.58 -8.05 7.10
CA ASN A 48 -3.85 -9.49 6.98
C ASN A 48 -3.93 -9.92 5.51
N TRP A 49 -4.55 -9.11 4.65
CA TRP A 49 -4.61 -9.36 3.22
C TRP A 49 -3.22 -9.36 2.58
N ILE A 50 -2.35 -8.40 2.95
CA ILE A 50 -0.96 -8.33 2.46
C ILE A 50 -0.20 -9.61 2.81
N LYS A 51 -0.29 -10.05 4.07
CA LYS A 51 0.33 -11.29 4.54
C LYS A 51 -0.19 -12.53 3.80
N GLN A 52 -1.49 -12.64 3.61
CA GLN A 52 -2.12 -13.80 2.94
C GLN A 52 -1.78 -13.88 1.45
N ASN A 53 -1.66 -12.73 0.78
CA ASN A 53 -1.38 -12.67 -0.66
C ASN A 53 0.11 -12.53 -0.98
N TYR A 54 0.98 -12.54 0.05
CA TYR A 54 2.42 -12.31 -0.09
C TYR A 54 2.73 -11.05 -0.91
N TRP A 55 1.93 -10.01 -0.73
CA TRP A 55 2.10 -8.77 -1.47
C TRP A 55 3.27 -7.99 -0.88
N SER A 56 4.11 -7.41 -1.74
CA SER A 56 5.18 -6.51 -1.36
C SER A 56 5.05 -5.19 -2.12
N PRO A 57 5.36 -4.04 -1.49
CA PRO A 57 5.32 -2.77 -2.17
C PRO A 57 6.33 -2.74 -3.34
N PRO A 58 5.96 -2.17 -4.50
CA PRO A 58 6.91 -1.97 -5.57
C PRO A 58 7.94 -0.91 -5.18
N GLU A 59 9.13 -0.95 -5.77
CA GLU A 59 10.06 0.18 -5.69
C GLU A 59 9.38 1.41 -6.31
N THR A 60 9.41 2.53 -5.60
CA THR A 60 8.83 3.78 -6.08
C THR A 60 9.81 4.94 -6.01
N LYS A 61 9.66 5.90 -6.93
CA LYS A 61 10.44 7.14 -6.94
C LYS A 61 9.65 8.28 -7.57
N TYR A 62 10.00 9.51 -7.20
CA TYR A 62 9.51 10.69 -7.88
C TYR A 62 10.40 11.01 -9.09
N ASP A 63 9.78 11.31 -10.23
CA ASP A 63 10.51 11.89 -11.36
C ASP A 63 10.76 13.41 -11.17
N ARG A 64 11.42 14.03 -12.16
CA ARG A 64 11.71 15.47 -12.13
C ARG A 64 10.44 16.35 -12.08
N ASN A 65 9.31 15.81 -12.52
CA ASN A 65 8.01 16.48 -12.52
C ASN A 65 7.20 16.16 -11.25
N LYS A 66 7.84 15.57 -10.22
CA LYS A 66 7.20 15.15 -8.97
C LYS A 66 6.07 14.14 -9.18
N THR A 67 6.08 13.41 -10.28
CA THR A 67 5.15 12.31 -10.53
C THR A 67 5.69 11.05 -9.90
N LEU A 68 4.87 10.36 -9.10
CA LEU A 68 5.25 9.10 -8.47
C LEU A 68 5.26 7.98 -9.52
N LYS A 69 6.41 7.32 -9.64
CA LYS A 69 6.63 6.17 -10.51
C LYS A 69 6.82 4.91 -9.67
N PHE A 70 6.49 3.76 -10.25
CA PHE A 70 6.85 2.45 -9.71
C PHE A 70 7.75 1.70 -10.69
N TYR A 71 8.64 0.85 -10.19
CA TYR A 71 9.42 -0.06 -11.01
C TYR A 71 8.54 -1.23 -11.46
N ASN A 72 8.38 -1.36 -12.78
CA ASN A 72 7.66 -2.47 -13.38
C ASN A 72 8.67 -3.55 -13.80
N GLU A 73 8.70 -4.65 -13.06
CA GLU A 73 9.59 -5.79 -13.34
C GLU A 73 9.30 -6.44 -14.71
N LYS A 74 8.08 -6.31 -15.25
CA LYS A 74 7.73 -6.89 -16.56
C LYS A 74 8.35 -6.13 -17.74
N THR A 75 8.58 -4.84 -17.57
CA THR A 75 9.13 -3.94 -18.61
C THR A 75 10.52 -3.43 -18.25
N GLU A 76 11.03 -3.81 -17.07
CA GLU A 76 12.29 -3.37 -16.47
C GLU A 76 12.43 -1.83 -16.44
N SER A 77 11.32 -1.12 -16.22
CA SER A 77 11.27 0.34 -16.35
C SER A 77 10.41 1.00 -15.28
N PHE A 78 10.63 2.30 -15.06
CA PHE A 78 9.80 3.10 -14.16
C PHE A 78 8.58 3.66 -14.90
N GLU A 79 7.39 3.31 -14.43
CA GLU A 79 6.11 3.72 -15.00
C GLU A 79 5.30 4.55 -14.01
N ASN A 80 4.31 5.33 -14.49
CA ASN A 80 3.40 6.08 -13.60
C ASN A 80 2.69 5.13 -12.64
N LEU A 81 2.63 5.47 -11.34
CA LEU A 81 1.93 4.65 -10.34
C LEU A 81 0.46 4.36 -10.72
N GLU A 82 -0.20 5.30 -11.40
CA GLU A 82 -1.56 5.15 -11.93
C GLU A 82 -1.73 3.93 -12.85
N LYS A 83 -0.65 3.48 -13.51
CA LYS A 83 -0.66 2.28 -14.35
C LYS A 83 -0.58 0.98 -13.55
N TYR A 84 -0.24 1.03 -12.26
CA TYR A 84 -0.06 -0.18 -11.45
C TYR A 84 -1.30 -1.08 -11.50
N GLN A 85 -2.49 -0.49 -11.37
CA GLN A 85 -3.73 -1.24 -11.32
C GLN A 85 -4.02 -2.01 -12.62
N THR A 86 -3.66 -1.43 -13.78
CA THR A 86 -3.84 -2.05 -15.10
C THR A 86 -2.71 -3.02 -15.45
N THR A 87 -1.49 -2.77 -14.95
CA THR A 87 -0.33 -3.66 -15.10
C THR A 87 -0.47 -4.95 -14.28
N TYR A 88 -1.14 -4.89 -13.12
CA TYR A 88 -1.36 -6.02 -12.20
C TYR A 88 -2.85 -6.31 -11.96
N PRO A 89 -3.63 -6.70 -13.00
CA PRO A 89 -5.08 -6.81 -12.90
C PRO A 89 -5.55 -7.91 -11.93
N LYS A 90 -4.76 -8.99 -11.76
CA LYS A 90 -5.06 -10.05 -10.78
C LYS A 90 -5.04 -9.53 -9.34
N ILE A 91 -4.00 -8.75 -9.01
CA ILE A 91 -3.85 -8.12 -7.70
C ILE A 91 -4.97 -7.11 -7.48
N THR A 92 -5.19 -6.23 -8.47
CA THR A 92 -6.27 -5.23 -8.44
C THR A 92 -7.65 -5.86 -8.20
N LYS A 93 -7.96 -6.97 -8.89
CA LYS A 93 -9.22 -7.69 -8.69
C LYS A 93 -9.33 -8.27 -7.27
N ALA A 94 -8.26 -8.81 -6.72
CA ALA A 94 -8.24 -9.34 -5.37
C ALA A 94 -8.43 -8.23 -4.32
N VAL A 95 -7.74 -7.10 -4.48
CA VAL A 95 -7.90 -5.92 -3.62
C VAL A 95 -9.36 -5.46 -3.63
N TYR A 96 -9.93 -5.19 -4.81
CA TYR A 96 -11.30 -4.71 -4.86
C TYR A 96 -12.35 -5.75 -4.45
N GLY A 97 -12.09 -7.05 -4.63
CA GLY A 97 -13.00 -8.10 -4.20
C GLY A 97 -13.04 -8.33 -2.68
N GLN A 98 -12.00 -7.93 -1.95
CA GLN A 98 -11.81 -8.29 -0.53
C GLN A 98 -11.68 -7.09 0.40
N LEU A 99 -11.19 -5.95 -0.09
CA LEU A 99 -10.85 -4.78 0.71
C LEU A 99 -11.73 -3.55 0.45
N SER A 100 -12.51 -3.52 -0.63
CA SER A 100 -13.50 -2.45 -0.90
C SER A 100 -14.60 -2.41 0.15
#